data_AF-A0A081XZ72-F1
#
_entry.id   AF-A0A081XZ72-F1
#
_cell.length_a   1.000
_cell.length_b   1.000
_cell.length_c   1.000
_cell.angle_alpha   90.00
_cell.angle_beta   90.00
_cell.angle_gamma   90.00
#
_symmetry.space_group_name_H-M   'P 1'
#
loop_
_entity.id
_entity.type
_entity.pdbx_description
1 polymer ?
#
loop_
_entity_poly.entity_id
_entity_poly.type
_entity_poly.pdbx_seq_one_letter_code
_entity_poly.pdbx_strand_id
1 'polypeptide(L)'
;MKATNESAEPPGGDARPGGDDEYSATVLASHWIQRPEQDTTVTATAREDGPPAGAPTRPDRIEGTVLRFGPGVQGALAHRSTRTPPSVPLPAGPRRRGPRRHALPALVLLAVLAFLAWQRVGPGLTVRGVTVTAPSAAVGCDGTADLVGTVTTNGRPGTLTYRWTRSDGTSSGVLREEVTRGQRQARLHLLWTFEGTGRYEARAELRVLSPSGRHATAALTYVCP
;
A
#
# COMPACT_ATOMS: atom_id res chain seq x y z
N MET A 1 68.78 27.29 22.12
CA MET A 1 67.75 27.47 23.16
C MET A 1 66.50 26.70 22.73
N LYS A 2 66.17 25.63 23.44
CA LYS A 2 64.95 24.82 23.29
C LYS A 2 63.83 25.48 24.07
N ALA A 3 62.62 25.54 23.51
CA ALA A 3 61.39 25.71 24.29
C ALA A 3 60.36 24.69 23.77
N THR A 4 60.26 23.60 24.54
CA THR A 4 59.22 22.58 24.50
C THR A 4 57.94 23.17 25.09
N ASN A 5 56.77 22.90 24.53
CA ASN A 5 55.51 23.06 25.25
C ASN A 5 54.70 21.77 25.14
N GLU A 6 54.66 21.03 26.24
CA GLU A 6 53.95 19.77 26.43
C GLU A 6 53.19 19.86 27.76
N SER A 7 51.96 19.36 27.74
CA SER A 7 51.08 18.93 28.85
C SER A 7 50.35 19.97 29.70
N ALA A 8 49.01 19.85 29.74
CA ALA A 8 48.29 19.42 30.96
C ALA A 8 46.75 19.31 30.74
N GLU A 9 46.24 18.06 30.78
CA GLU A 9 44.95 17.65 31.37
C GLU A 9 45.32 17.10 32.79
N PRO A 10 44.52 17.16 33.90
CA PRO A 10 43.17 16.57 34.09
C PRO A 10 42.35 17.27 35.24
N PRO A 11 41.47 16.65 36.09
CA PRO A 11 40.70 15.39 36.05
C PRO A 11 39.19 15.53 36.46
N GLY A 12 38.44 14.41 36.36
CA GLY A 12 37.55 13.98 37.45
C GLY A 12 36.04 14.09 37.20
N GLY A 13 35.39 12.94 37.01
CA GLY A 13 33.93 12.79 36.98
C GLY A 13 33.32 12.39 38.33
N ASP A 14 31.98 12.33 38.35
CA ASP A 14 31.10 11.36 39.04
C ASP A 14 29.63 11.77 38.71
N ALA A 15 28.84 10.93 38.01
CA ALA A 15 27.79 10.06 38.57
C ALA A 15 26.71 10.84 39.37
N ARG A 16 25.38 10.74 39.16
CA ARG A 16 24.53 9.63 38.68
C ARG A 16 23.02 10.13 38.62
N PRO A 17 21.98 9.26 38.51
CA PRO A 17 20.88 9.33 37.54
C PRO A 17 19.54 9.86 38.12
N GLY A 18 18.50 10.01 37.27
CA GLY A 18 17.12 10.08 37.75
C GLY A 18 16.12 10.75 36.81
N GLY A 19 15.34 9.92 36.13
CA GLY A 19 13.92 10.11 35.81
C GLY A 19 13.50 10.81 34.52
N ASP A 20 12.43 10.39 33.85
CA ASP A 20 11.24 9.78 34.46
C ASP A 20 9.91 10.19 33.79
N ASP A 21 9.87 11.13 32.83
CA ASP A 21 8.59 11.73 32.46
C ASP A 21 8.26 11.60 30.96
N GLU A 22 7.53 10.54 30.64
CA GLU A 22 6.18 10.67 30.07
C GLU A 22 6.04 11.35 28.69
N TYR A 23 6.43 10.64 27.63
CA TYR A 23 5.88 10.89 26.27
C TYR A 23 4.97 9.74 25.85
N SER A 24 3.73 9.79 26.33
CA SER A 24 2.63 8.91 25.97
C SER A 24 2.10 9.27 24.58
N ALA A 25 2.47 8.50 23.57
CA ALA A 25 1.83 8.53 22.25
C ALA A 25 1.45 7.11 21.82
N THR A 26 0.16 6.80 21.97
CA THR A 26 -0.55 5.73 21.23
C THR A 26 -0.13 4.28 21.47
N VAL A 27 -0.35 3.77 22.69
CA VAL A 27 -0.67 2.34 22.92
C VAL A 27 -2.19 2.19 22.92
N LEU A 28 -2.79 2.27 21.73
CA LEU A 28 -4.25 2.19 21.53
C LEU A 28 -4.64 1.11 20.51
N ALA A 29 -3.97 -0.05 20.55
CA ALA A 29 -4.30 -1.15 19.64
C ALA A 29 -3.92 -2.54 20.21
N SER A 30 -4.63 -3.03 21.23
CA SER A 30 -4.47 -4.47 21.58
C SER A 30 -5.58 -5.15 22.41
N HIS A 31 -6.72 -4.53 22.74
CA HIS A 31 -7.65 -5.16 23.72
C HIS A 31 -9.06 -5.55 23.24
N TRP A 32 -9.40 -5.58 21.93
CA TRP A 32 -10.78 -5.88 21.51
C TRP A 32 -11.01 -7.18 20.72
N ILE A 33 -10.04 -8.08 20.62
CA ILE A 33 -10.30 -9.46 20.15
C ILE A 33 -10.03 -10.43 21.30
N GLN A 34 -11.06 -10.67 22.10
CA GLN A 34 -11.15 -11.83 22.99
C GLN A 34 -12.21 -12.77 22.43
N ARG A 35 -11.73 -13.84 21.80
CA ARG A 35 -12.50 -15.01 21.43
C ARG A 35 -12.46 -15.94 22.65
N PRO A 36 -13.59 -16.38 23.23
CA PRO A 36 -13.51 -17.36 24.30
C PRO A 36 -13.05 -18.69 23.72
N GLU A 37 -11.89 -19.16 24.21
CA GLU A 37 -11.37 -20.50 23.99
C GLU A 37 -12.25 -21.53 24.72
N GLN A 38 -12.57 -22.59 24.01
CA GLN A 38 -13.19 -23.79 24.57
C GLN A 38 -12.06 -24.67 25.10
N ASP A 39 -12.00 -24.86 26.42
CA ASP A 39 -11.18 -25.92 27.03
C ASP A 39 -12.05 -26.93 27.79
N THR A 40 -12.31 -28.02 27.08
CA THR A 40 -12.14 -29.45 27.38
C THR A 40 -12.05 -30.00 28.83
N THR A 41 -12.70 -31.18 28.99
CA THR A 41 -12.45 -32.33 29.93
C THR A 41 -12.98 -32.24 31.38
N VAL A 42 -14.07 -32.94 31.75
CA VAL A 42 -14.21 -34.37 32.18
C VAL A 42 -13.43 -34.65 33.49
N THR A 43 -14.06 -34.98 34.63
CA THR A 43 -14.31 -36.38 35.06
C THR A 43 -15.22 -36.50 36.31
N ALA A 44 -16.24 -37.36 36.17
CA ALA A 44 -16.93 -38.30 37.08
C ALA A 44 -17.17 -38.01 38.59
N THR A 45 -18.42 -38.21 39.02
CA THR A 45 -18.81 -39.26 40.00
C THR A 45 -20.33 -39.43 40.01
N ALA A 46 -20.82 -40.62 39.64
CA ALA A 46 -22.07 -41.17 40.15
C ALA A 46 -22.10 -42.67 39.85
N ARG A 47 -22.09 -43.47 40.91
CA ARG A 47 -22.12 -44.93 40.92
C ARG A 47 -23.58 -45.40 40.89
N GLU A 48 -23.85 -46.36 40.01
CA GLU A 48 -25.10 -47.13 39.89
C GLU A 48 -25.30 -48.14 41.02
N ASP A 49 -26.57 -48.34 41.41
CA ASP A 49 -27.10 -49.59 41.97
C ASP A 49 -28.56 -49.79 41.46
N GLY A 50 -28.82 -50.85 40.67
CA GLY A 50 -30.12 -51.60 40.62
C GLY A 50 -31.06 -51.49 39.39
N PRO A 51 -31.28 -52.55 38.55
CA PRO A 51 -31.97 -52.53 37.23
C PRO A 51 -33.21 -53.51 37.12
N PRO A 52 -33.77 -53.94 35.94
CA PRO A 52 -33.66 -53.50 34.54
C PRO A 52 -35.01 -53.32 33.75
N ALA A 53 -34.87 -52.90 32.47
CA ALA A 53 -35.64 -53.30 31.27
C ALA A 53 -36.67 -52.33 30.64
N GLY A 54 -36.44 -51.99 29.36
CA GLY A 54 -37.49 -51.63 28.39
C GLY A 54 -37.22 -50.38 27.55
N ALA A 55 -36.67 -50.54 26.34
CA ALA A 55 -36.92 -49.61 25.23
C ALA A 55 -38.10 -50.19 24.41
N PRO A 56 -39.00 -49.39 23.79
CA PRO A 56 -38.71 -48.90 22.43
C PRO A 56 -39.41 -47.59 21.95
N THR A 57 -38.82 -46.98 20.92
CA THR A 57 -39.40 -46.33 19.71
C THR A 57 -40.37 -45.12 19.76
N ARG A 58 -39.90 -44.05 19.09
CA ARG A 58 -40.56 -42.97 18.31
C ARG A 58 -42.09 -43.08 18.10
N PRO A 59 -42.90 -42.03 18.40
CA PRO A 59 -44.32 -42.06 18.10
C PRO A 59 -44.58 -41.80 16.61
N ASP A 60 -45.28 -42.77 16.03
CA ASP A 60 -45.87 -42.82 14.70
C ASP A 60 -47.15 -41.96 14.64
N ARG A 61 -47.45 -41.47 13.43
CA ARG A 61 -48.80 -41.37 12.84
C ARG A 61 -49.97 -41.00 13.78
N ILE A 62 -50.40 -39.74 13.72
CA ILE A 62 -51.78 -39.37 14.09
C ILE A 62 -52.71 -39.84 12.97
N GLU A 63 -53.19 -41.08 13.11
CA GLU A 63 -54.48 -41.52 12.60
C GLU A 63 -55.55 -41.16 13.65
N GLY A 64 -56.44 -40.25 13.29
CA GLY A 64 -57.45 -39.75 14.21
C GLY A 64 -58.54 -38.93 13.52
N THR A 65 -59.09 -39.42 12.40
CA THR A 65 -60.43 -38.99 11.97
C THR A 65 -61.12 -40.12 11.22
N VAL A 66 -61.53 -41.14 11.98
CA VAL A 66 -62.49 -42.14 11.50
C VAL A 66 -63.85 -41.46 11.37
N LEU A 67 -64.16 -40.93 10.18
CA LEU A 67 -65.52 -40.58 9.80
C LEU A 67 -66.17 -41.82 9.19
N ARG A 68 -66.93 -42.55 10.02
CA ARG A 68 -67.83 -43.61 9.55
C ARG A 68 -69.01 -42.98 8.82
N PHE A 69 -68.99 -43.03 7.50
CA PHE A 69 -70.18 -42.78 6.69
C PHE A 69 -71.03 -44.05 6.69
N GLY A 70 -72.28 -43.95 7.15
CA GLY A 70 -73.27 -45.03 7.06
C GLY A 70 -73.64 -45.34 5.60
N PRO A 71 -74.28 -46.49 5.32
CA PRO A 71 -74.58 -46.91 3.96
C PRO A 71 -75.63 -45.98 3.35
N GLY A 72 -75.22 -45.14 2.38
CA GLY A 72 -76.13 -44.22 1.70
C GLY A 72 -75.51 -43.05 0.94
N VAL A 73 -74.19 -42.85 0.95
CA VAL A 73 -73.56 -41.65 0.35
C VAL A 73 -72.48 -42.02 -0.67
N GLN A 74 -72.88 -42.57 -1.83
CA GLN A 74 -72.00 -42.75 -3.00
C GLN A 74 -72.71 -42.46 -4.35
N GLY A 75 -73.83 -41.74 -4.36
CA GLY A 75 -74.71 -41.67 -5.54
C GLY A 75 -74.74 -40.37 -6.38
N ALA A 76 -74.04 -39.30 -6.01
CA ALA A 76 -74.39 -37.96 -6.53
C ALA A 76 -73.27 -37.12 -7.16
N LEU A 77 -72.10 -37.70 -7.51
CA LEU A 77 -71.04 -36.93 -8.18
C LEU A 77 -70.47 -37.59 -9.46
N ALA A 78 -71.15 -38.61 -9.99
CA ALA A 78 -70.72 -39.27 -11.22
C ALA A 78 -71.16 -38.58 -12.52
N HIS A 79 -71.95 -37.49 -12.48
CA HIS A 79 -72.43 -36.80 -13.69
C HIS A 79 -72.17 -35.28 -13.62
N ARG A 80 -70.97 -34.86 -14.04
CA ARG A 80 -70.78 -33.54 -14.65
C ARG A 80 -69.68 -33.60 -15.71
N SER A 81 -70.03 -34.18 -16.85
CA SER A 81 -69.29 -34.02 -18.10
C SER A 81 -69.68 -32.69 -18.76
N THR A 82 -68.71 -32.08 -19.43
CA THR A 82 -68.76 -30.87 -20.28
C THR A 82 -68.97 -29.51 -19.59
N ARG A 83 -67.85 -28.89 -19.21
CA ARG A 83 -67.66 -27.44 -19.38
C ARG A 83 -66.18 -27.16 -19.59
N THR A 84 -65.80 -26.82 -20.82
CA THR A 84 -64.50 -26.24 -21.14
C THR A 84 -64.28 -25.03 -20.23
N PRO A 85 -63.28 -25.01 -19.34
CA PRO A 85 -63.03 -23.83 -18.53
C PRO A 85 -62.48 -22.74 -19.46
N PRO A 86 -62.87 -21.46 -19.29
CA PRO A 86 -62.16 -20.37 -19.94
C PRO A 86 -60.69 -20.44 -19.49
N SER A 87 -59.77 -20.32 -20.45
CA SER A 87 -58.34 -20.17 -20.17
C SER A 87 -58.15 -18.90 -19.34
N VAL A 88 -58.07 -19.06 -18.03
CA VAL A 88 -57.64 -18.01 -17.12
C VAL A 88 -56.18 -17.72 -17.48
N PRO A 89 -55.81 -16.50 -17.90
CA PRO A 89 -54.41 -16.19 -18.08
C PRO A 89 -53.73 -16.34 -16.72
N LEU A 90 -52.74 -17.23 -16.67
CA LEU A 90 -51.88 -17.41 -15.49
C LEU A 90 -51.35 -16.02 -15.12
N PRO A 91 -51.49 -15.55 -13.85
CA PRO A 91 -50.92 -14.27 -13.47
C PRO A 91 -49.42 -14.33 -13.79
N ALA A 92 -48.98 -13.40 -14.64
CA ALA A 92 -47.58 -13.28 -15.01
C ALA A 92 -46.77 -13.27 -13.70
N GLY A 93 -45.90 -14.26 -13.53
CA GLY A 93 -45.07 -14.40 -12.33
C GLY A 93 -44.43 -13.05 -12.01
N PRO A 94 -44.31 -12.67 -10.72
CA PRO A 94 -43.82 -11.37 -10.34
C PRO A 94 -42.50 -11.15 -11.05
N ARG A 95 -42.46 -10.21 -12.01
CA ARG A 95 -41.23 -9.78 -12.63
C ARG A 95 -40.39 -9.30 -11.47
N ARG A 96 -39.41 -10.12 -11.06
CA ARG A 96 -38.42 -9.74 -10.05
C ARG A 96 -37.81 -8.46 -10.59
N ARG A 97 -38.32 -7.31 -10.12
CA ARG A 97 -37.74 -6.00 -10.33
C ARG A 97 -36.41 -6.12 -9.62
N GLY A 98 -35.42 -6.61 -10.37
CA GLY A 98 -34.07 -6.88 -9.89
C GLY A 98 -33.47 -5.61 -9.31
N PRO A 99 -32.27 -5.70 -8.72
CA PRO A 99 -31.69 -4.64 -7.90
C PRO A 99 -31.21 -3.43 -8.72
N ARG A 100 -31.99 -2.98 -9.73
CA ARG A 100 -31.81 -1.74 -10.49
C ARG A 100 -31.75 -0.51 -9.58
N ARG A 101 -32.41 -0.55 -8.43
CA ARG A 101 -32.31 0.50 -7.41
C ARG A 101 -30.90 0.64 -6.83
N HIS A 102 -30.09 -0.42 -6.86
CA HIS A 102 -28.71 -0.41 -6.40
C HIS A 102 -27.70 -0.31 -7.53
N ALA A 103 -28.13 -0.37 -8.80
CA ALA A 103 -27.22 -0.27 -9.94
C ALA A 103 -26.52 1.09 -9.98
N LEU A 104 -27.25 2.18 -9.69
CA LEU A 104 -26.70 3.53 -9.68
C LEU A 104 -25.70 3.76 -8.52
N PRO A 105 -26.03 3.47 -7.25
CA PRO A 105 -25.05 3.61 -6.16
C PRO A 105 -23.88 2.62 -6.29
N ALA A 106 -24.09 1.40 -6.80
CA ALA A 106 -23.00 0.46 -7.05
C ALA A 106 -22.05 0.96 -8.15
N LEU A 107 -22.59 1.59 -9.20
CA LEU A 107 -21.78 2.19 -10.26
C LEU A 107 -20.98 3.41 -9.75
N VAL A 108 -21.59 4.27 -8.93
CA VAL A 108 -20.87 5.39 -8.29
C VAL A 108 -19.77 4.87 -7.37
N LEU A 109 -20.06 3.85 -6.56
CA LEU A 109 -19.06 3.23 -5.69
C LEU A 109 -17.90 2.64 -6.51
N LEU A 110 -18.20 1.91 -7.59
CA LEU A 110 -17.18 1.39 -8.51
C LEU A 110 -16.37 2.51 -9.16
N ALA A 111 -17.00 3.61 -9.58
CA ALA A 111 -16.31 4.76 -10.16
C ALA A 111 -15.38 5.45 -9.14
N VAL A 112 -15.82 5.62 -7.89
CA VAL A 112 -14.99 6.17 -6.81
C VAL A 112 -13.83 5.23 -6.48
N LEU A 113 -14.07 3.93 -6.37
CA LEU A 113 -13.02 2.93 -6.15
C LEU A 113 -12.01 2.91 -7.31
N ALA A 114 -12.49 2.95 -8.56
CA ALA A 114 -11.62 3.04 -9.73
C ALA A 114 -10.82 4.34 -9.75
N PHE A 115 -11.41 5.47 -9.38
CA PHE A 115 -10.74 6.76 -9.28
C PHE A 115 -9.67 6.77 -8.17
N LEU A 116 -10.00 6.25 -6.99
CA LEU A 116 -9.06 6.13 -5.87
C LEU A 116 -7.93 5.15 -6.20
N ALA A 117 -8.24 4.02 -6.82
CA ALA A 117 -7.25 3.08 -7.33
C ALA A 117 -6.34 3.75 -8.36
N TRP A 118 -6.90 4.54 -9.28
CA TRP A 118 -6.12 5.30 -10.26
C TRP A 118 -5.21 6.36 -9.63
N GLN A 119 -5.67 7.02 -8.56
CA GLN A 119 -4.84 7.97 -7.81
C GLN A 119 -3.68 7.29 -7.06
N ARG A 120 -3.89 6.07 -6.58
CA ARG A 120 -2.88 5.30 -5.82
C ARG A 120 -1.92 4.51 -6.72
N VAL A 121 -2.38 4.00 -7.85
CA VAL A 121 -1.66 3.07 -8.74
C VAL A 121 -1.29 3.70 -10.09
N GLY A 122 -1.64 4.97 -10.31
CA GLY A 122 -1.28 5.66 -11.56
C GLY A 122 0.23 5.60 -11.86
N PRO A 123 0.64 5.80 -13.14
CA PRO A 123 2.01 5.61 -13.58
C PRO A 123 3.02 6.33 -12.67
N GLY A 124 4.17 5.73 -12.42
CA GLY A 124 5.18 6.28 -11.52
C GLY A 124 5.87 7.55 -12.06
N LEU A 125 6.88 8.01 -11.33
CA LEU A 125 7.82 9.01 -11.81
C LEU A 125 8.39 8.57 -13.17
N THR A 126 8.38 9.48 -14.16
CA THR A 126 9.03 9.24 -15.46
C THR A 126 9.91 10.43 -15.81
N VAL A 127 11.11 10.15 -16.31
CA VAL A 127 12.05 11.18 -16.77
C VAL A 127 11.85 11.43 -18.27
N ARG A 128 11.54 12.69 -18.60
CA ARG A 128 11.34 13.17 -19.97
C ARG A 128 12.64 13.64 -20.61
N GLY A 129 13.51 14.27 -19.84
CA GLY A 129 14.77 14.82 -20.34
C GLY A 129 15.77 15.06 -19.22
N VAL A 130 17.04 15.13 -19.61
CA VAL A 130 18.16 15.43 -18.72
C VAL A 130 19.06 16.40 -19.46
N THR A 131 19.45 17.48 -18.80
CA THR A 131 20.39 18.48 -19.33
C THR A 131 21.34 18.86 -18.22
N VAL A 132 22.62 19.01 -18.53
CA VAL A 132 23.60 19.52 -17.57
C VAL A 132 24.05 20.88 -18.04
N THR A 133 24.09 21.84 -17.11
CA THR A 133 24.61 23.18 -17.34
C THR A 133 25.87 23.35 -16.51
N ALA A 134 26.95 23.77 -17.17
CA ALA A 134 28.17 24.17 -16.50
C ALA A 134 28.26 25.71 -16.43
N PRO A 135 29.07 26.27 -15.52
CA PRO A 135 29.39 27.69 -15.52
C PRO A 135 29.94 28.11 -16.88
N SER A 136 29.50 29.28 -17.38
CA SER A 136 29.98 29.83 -18.65
C SER A 136 31.37 30.46 -18.52
N ALA A 137 31.72 30.95 -17.34
CA ALA A 137 33.03 31.47 -17.03
C ALA A 137 34.03 30.33 -16.81
N ALA A 138 35.28 30.56 -17.22
CA ALA A 138 36.37 29.66 -16.88
C ALA A 138 36.60 29.66 -15.36
N VAL A 139 36.89 28.50 -14.81
CA VAL A 139 37.21 28.35 -13.39
C VAL A 139 38.65 28.76 -13.17
N GLY A 140 38.88 29.69 -12.24
CA GLY A 140 40.21 30.17 -11.86
C GLY A 140 40.91 29.25 -10.86
N CYS A 141 42.12 29.63 -10.46
CA CYS A 141 42.94 28.90 -9.48
C CYS A 141 42.16 28.57 -8.21
N ASP A 142 42.26 27.31 -7.76
CA ASP A 142 41.61 26.79 -6.54
C ASP A 142 40.08 27.03 -6.52
N GLY A 143 39.49 27.20 -7.71
CA GLY A 143 38.09 27.52 -7.89
C GLY A 143 37.19 26.29 -7.79
N THR A 144 35.97 26.50 -7.32
CA THR A 144 34.91 25.48 -7.31
C THR A 144 33.87 25.81 -8.37
N ALA A 145 33.61 24.86 -9.27
CA ALA A 145 32.48 24.92 -10.20
C ALA A 145 31.25 24.24 -9.61
N ASP A 146 30.09 24.86 -9.73
CA ASP A 146 28.79 24.19 -9.53
C ASP A 146 28.23 23.80 -10.90
N LEU A 147 28.10 22.50 -11.14
CA LEU A 147 27.44 21.96 -12.32
C LEU A 147 26.02 21.56 -11.94
N VAL A 148 25.05 22.05 -12.71
CA VAL A 148 23.63 21.85 -12.43
C VAL A 148 23.00 20.94 -13.47
N GLY A 149 22.67 19.72 -13.06
CA GLY A 149 21.86 18.78 -13.81
C GLY A 149 20.37 19.08 -13.64
N THR A 150 19.70 19.51 -14.69
CA THR A 150 18.24 19.68 -14.71
C THR A 150 17.58 18.44 -15.30
N VAL A 151 16.83 17.72 -14.46
CA VAL A 151 16.04 16.55 -14.86
C VAL A 151 14.59 16.97 -15.03
N THR A 152 14.05 16.83 -16.24
CA THR A 152 12.64 17.11 -16.53
C THR A 152 11.81 15.85 -16.33
N THR A 153 10.75 15.92 -15.52
CA THR A 153 9.90 14.79 -15.14
C THR A 153 8.43 15.02 -15.54
N ASN A 154 7.58 14.02 -15.32
CA ASN A 154 6.13 14.13 -15.52
C ASN A 154 5.36 14.79 -14.36
N GLY A 155 6.05 15.31 -13.33
CA GLY A 155 5.39 15.93 -12.17
C GLY A 155 4.79 14.93 -11.17
N ARG A 156 5.12 13.64 -11.30
CA ARG A 156 4.65 12.61 -10.38
C ARG A 156 5.68 12.37 -9.28
N PRO A 157 5.23 12.03 -8.06
CA PRO A 157 6.15 11.76 -6.98
C PRO A 157 6.92 10.45 -7.23
N GLY A 158 8.14 10.39 -6.71
CA GLY A 158 8.95 9.17 -6.73
C GLY A 158 10.42 9.44 -6.46
N THR A 159 11.22 8.38 -6.46
CA THR A 159 12.66 8.46 -6.22
C THR A 159 13.42 8.38 -7.53
N LEU A 160 14.29 9.36 -7.77
CA LEU A 160 15.27 9.36 -8.84
C LEU A 160 16.59 8.84 -8.28
N THR A 161 17.23 7.91 -9.00
CA THR A 161 18.61 7.51 -8.68
C THR A 161 19.54 7.94 -9.79
N TYR A 162 20.69 8.49 -9.42
CA TYR A 162 21.63 9.06 -10.38
C TYR A 162 23.07 8.93 -9.92
N ARG A 163 24.01 9.15 -10.83
CA ARG A 163 25.43 9.32 -10.51
C ARG A 163 26.04 10.42 -11.35
N TRP A 164 27.05 11.05 -10.77
CA TRP A 164 27.99 11.89 -11.50
C TRP A 164 29.28 11.12 -11.78
N THR A 165 29.81 11.32 -12.97
CA THR A 165 31.14 10.86 -13.37
C THR A 165 31.92 12.06 -13.87
N ARG A 166 33.10 12.29 -13.30
CA ARG A 166 34.00 13.38 -13.67
C ARG A 166 35.09 12.86 -14.59
N SER A 167 35.65 13.71 -15.44
CA SER A 167 36.74 13.34 -16.35
C SER A 167 38.06 13.01 -15.62
N ASP A 168 38.17 13.35 -14.33
CA ASP A 168 39.29 12.95 -13.45
C ASP A 168 39.21 11.48 -13.00
N GLY A 169 38.21 10.72 -13.47
CA GLY A 169 37.99 9.32 -13.11
C GLY A 169 37.19 9.12 -11.82
N THR A 170 36.86 10.20 -11.10
CA THR A 170 36.08 10.11 -9.87
C THR A 170 34.59 10.06 -10.17
N SER A 171 33.85 9.29 -9.36
CA SER A 171 32.40 9.22 -9.43
C SER A 171 31.77 9.38 -8.06
N SER A 172 30.61 10.03 -8.01
CA SER A 172 29.90 10.39 -6.77
C SER A 172 29.17 9.22 -6.09
N GLY A 173 29.35 7.98 -6.55
CA GLY A 173 28.49 6.85 -6.16
C GLY A 173 27.05 7.01 -6.67
N VAL A 174 26.12 6.21 -6.15
CA VAL A 174 24.70 6.31 -6.48
C VAL A 174 24.00 7.22 -5.47
N LEU A 175 23.53 8.37 -5.96
CA LEU A 175 22.74 9.32 -5.18
C LEU A 175 21.25 9.10 -5.42
N ARG A 176 20.44 9.54 -4.45
CA ARG A 176 18.98 9.47 -4.49
C ARG A 176 18.41 10.87 -4.31
N GLU A 177 17.48 11.23 -5.16
CA GLU A 177 16.71 12.47 -5.09
C GLU A 177 15.22 12.14 -5.00
N GLU A 178 14.51 12.79 -4.08
CA GLU A 178 13.06 12.64 -3.93
C GLU A 178 12.32 13.72 -4.71
N VAL A 179 11.56 13.30 -5.71
CA VAL A 179 10.71 14.22 -6.49
C VAL A 179 9.35 14.28 -5.81
N THR A 180 8.93 15.48 -5.39
CA THR A 180 7.61 15.67 -4.79
C THR A 180 6.52 15.80 -5.86
N ARG A 181 5.25 15.63 -5.46
CA ARG A 181 4.12 15.75 -6.38
C ARG A 181 4.05 17.17 -6.96
N GLY A 182 3.93 17.27 -8.28
CA GLY A 182 3.89 18.53 -9.02
C GLY A 182 5.26 19.04 -9.47
N GLN A 183 6.37 18.51 -8.94
CA GLN A 183 7.71 18.90 -9.38
C GLN A 183 8.03 18.30 -10.75
N ARG A 184 8.08 19.17 -11.77
CA ARG A 184 8.43 18.82 -13.16
C ARG A 184 9.92 18.96 -13.46
N GLN A 185 10.69 19.57 -12.56
CA GLN A 185 12.11 19.79 -12.70
C GLN A 185 12.78 19.47 -11.37
N ALA A 186 13.81 18.63 -11.40
CA ALA A 186 14.70 18.39 -10.26
C ALA A 186 16.10 18.89 -10.63
N ARG A 187 16.74 19.63 -9.71
CA ARG A 187 18.09 20.18 -9.89
C ARG A 187 19.06 19.36 -9.08
N LEU A 188 20.03 18.77 -9.77
CA LEU A 188 21.06 17.94 -9.19
C LEU A 188 22.37 18.72 -9.26
N HIS A 189 22.95 19.02 -8.11
CA HIS A 189 24.15 19.82 -8.04
C HIS A 189 25.40 18.93 -7.94
N LEU A 190 26.48 19.37 -8.57
CA LEU A 190 27.81 18.81 -8.44
C LEU A 190 28.79 19.95 -8.20
N LEU A 191 29.30 20.03 -6.98
CA LEU A 191 30.39 20.92 -6.61
C LEU A 191 31.72 20.24 -6.93
N TRP A 192 32.52 20.86 -7.78
CA TRP A 192 33.82 20.34 -8.18
C TRP A 192 34.90 21.40 -8.01
N THR A 193 35.78 21.17 -7.04
CA THR A 193 36.97 22.00 -6.79
C THR A 193 38.13 21.55 -7.66
N PHE A 194 38.81 22.51 -8.23
CA PHE A 194 39.96 22.33 -9.10
C PHE A 194 41.19 22.91 -8.43
N GLU A 195 42.30 22.18 -8.46
CA GLU A 195 43.57 22.59 -7.83
C GLU A 195 44.71 22.47 -8.84
N GLY A 196 45.76 23.27 -8.64
CA GLY A 196 46.98 23.24 -9.44
C GLY A 196 47.01 24.24 -10.61
N THR A 197 48.17 24.33 -11.26
CA THR A 197 48.42 25.29 -12.35
C THR A 197 48.15 24.67 -13.72
N GLY A 198 47.83 25.52 -14.70
CA GLY A 198 47.63 25.12 -16.09
C GLY A 198 46.20 25.29 -16.61
N ARG A 199 45.99 24.79 -17.83
CA ARG A 199 44.72 24.88 -18.54
C ARG A 199 44.26 23.49 -18.97
N TYR A 200 43.03 23.14 -18.61
CA TYR A 200 42.43 21.87 -19.01
C TYR A 200 40.92 21.99 -19.20
N GLU A 201 40.39 21.14 -20.08
CA GLU A 201 38.96 21.00 -20.31
C GLU A 201 38.44 19.87 -19.41
N ALA A 202 37.60 20.24 -18.44
CA ALA A 202 36.98 19.32 -17.52
C ALA A 202 35.58 18.94 -18.03
N ARG A 203 35.23 17.65 -17.94
CA ARG A 203 33.91 17.15 -18.34
C ARG A 203 33.24 16.43 -17.18
N ALA A 204 31.93 16.63 -17.06
CA ALA A 204 31.10 15.86 -16.15
C ALA A 204 29.94 15.22 -16.91
N GLU A 205 29.68 13.96 -16.59
CA GLU A 205 28.52 13.22 -17.05
C GLU A 205 27.56 13.02 -15.87
N LEU A 206 26.31 13.42 -16.08
CA LEU A 206 25.18 13.01 -15.26
C LEU A 206 24.52 11.81 -15.89
N ARG A 207 24.44 10.70 -15.17
CA ARG A 207 23.68 9.53 -15.59
C ARG A 207 22.56 9.25 -14.59
N VAL A 208 21.33 9.29 -15.08
CA VAL A 208 20.15 8.81 -14.35
C VAL A 208 20.11 7.29 -14.50
N LEU A 209 19.94 6.57 -13.39
CA LEU A 209 19.91 5.12 -13.34
C LEU A 209 18.46 4.62 -13.32
N SER A 210 17.64 5.18 -12.44
CA SER A 210 16.20 4.91 -12.36
C SER A 210 15.42 6.23 -12.23
N PRO A 211 14.23 6.35 -12.85
CA PRO A 211 13.47 5.32 -13.58
C PRO A 211 13.88 5.16 -15.06
N SER A 212 14.92 5.85 -15.53
CA SER A 212 15.39 5.77 -16.93
C SER A 212 16.92 5.81 -17.00
N GLY A 213 17.53 5.12 -17.95
CA GLY A 213 18.99 5.15 -18.22
C GLY A 213 19.48 6.35 -19.03
N ARG A 214 18.88 7.53 -18.87
CA ARG A 214 19.26 8.75 -19.62
C ARG A 214 20.53 9.36 -19.06
N HIS A 215 21.31 10.01 -19.91
CA HIS A 215 22.52 10.71 -19.51
C HIS A 215 22.65 12.04 -20.26
N ALA A 216 23.44 12.95 -19.69
CA ALA A 216 23.81 14.21 -20.30
C ALA A 216 25.20 14.62 -19.80
N THR A 217 25.91 15.37 -20.63
CA THR A 217 27.28 15.81 -20.36
C THR A 217 27.37 17.32 -20.41
N ALA A 218 28.30 17.88 -19.64
CA ALA A 218 28.72 19.26 -19.77
C ALA A 218 30.24 19.35 -19.68
N ALA A 219 30.79 20.35 -20.37
CA ALA A 219 32.20 20.68 -20.34
C ALA A 219 32.39 22.07 -19.75
N LEU A 220 33.49 22.25 -19.05
CA LEU A 220 33.94 23.54 -18.53
C LEU A 220 35.45 23.66 -18.71
N THR A 221 35.96 24.88 -18.72
CA THR A 221 37.40 25.13 -18.84
C THR A 221 37.94 25.63 -17.51
N TYR A 222 39.03 25.00 -17.05
CA TYR A 222 39.84 25.51 -15.95
C TYR A 222 41.07 26.24 -16.51
N VAL A 223 41.40 27.40 -15.94
CA VAL A 223 42.57 28.20 -16.31
C VAL A 223 43.21 28.77 -15.05
N CYS A 224 44.44 28.36 -14.76
CA CYS A 224 45.29 28.95 -13.74
C CYS A 224 46.67 29.25 -14.34
N PRO A 225 47.14 30.51 -14.33
CA PRO A 225 48.42 30.90 -14.90
C PRO A 225 49.63 30.32 -14.16
#